data_AF-A0A538N1Y1-F1
#
_entry.id   AF-A0A538N1Y1-F1
#
_cell.length_a   1.000
_cell.length_b   1.000
_cell.length_c   1.000
_cell.angle_alpha   90.00
_cell.angle_beta   90.00
_cell.angle_gamma   90.00
#
_symmetry.space_group_name_H-M   'P 1'
#
loop_
_entity.id
_entity.type
_entity.pdbx_description
1 polymer ?
#
loop_
_entity_poly.entity_id
_entity_poly.type
_entity_poly.pdbx_seq_one_letter_code
_entity_poly.pdbx_strand_id
1 'polypeptide(L)'
;MTTYELNRCVYDFMRAGELGTGEVAPFEAARYDLTDVERRAFEEPDIAALYRMGLHPVLLNGFCRAVGYTRDGYRKLLEPLADAGTGKAPWRH
;
A
#
# COMPACT_ATOMS: atom_id res chain seq x y z
N MET A 1 -4.55 -0.85 17.38
CA MET A 1 -3.19 -0.61 16.85
C MET A 1 -3.26 0.50 15.83
N THR A 2 -2.25 1.36 15.76
CA THR A 2 -2.23 2.50 14.84
C THR A 2 -1.63 2.07 13.51
N THR A 3 -2.25 2.44 12.38
CA THR A 3 -1.79 2.14 11.01
C THR A 3 -0.44 2.77 10.63
N TYR A 4 0.24 3.43 11.57
CA TYR A 4 1.43 4.25 11.35
C TYR A 4 2.61 3.45 10.76
N GLU A 5 2.95 2.31 11.36
CA GLU A 5 4.09 1.48 10.92
C GLU A 5 3.88 0.95 9.50
N LEU A 6 2.65 0.53 9.16
CA LEU A 6 2.30 0.13 7.80
C LEU A 6 2.43 1.28 6.80
N ASN A 7 1.89 2.47 7.12
CA ASN A 7 2.00 3.64 6.25
C ASN A 7 3.46 4.04 6.04
N ARG A 8 4.28 3.99 7.11
CA ARG A 8 5.70 4.31 7.04
C ARG A 8 6.48 3.29 6.20
N CYS A 9 6.24 2.00 6.41
CA CYS A 9 6.83 0.91 5.61
C CYS A 9 6.56 1.11 4.11
N VAL A 10 5.30 1.34 3.74
CA VAL A 10 4.91 1.57 2.34
C VAL A 10 5.56 2.83 1.76
N TYR A 11 5.62 3.92 2.53
CA TYR A 11 6.27 5.14 2.11
C TYR A 11 7.76 4.94 1.82
N ASP A 12 8.49 4.34 2.76
CA ASP A 12 9.93 4.11 2.64
C ASP A 12 10.26 3.14 1.49
N PHE A 13 9.42 2.12 1.26
CA PHE A 13 9.52 1.22 0.11
C PHE A 13 9.43 1.98 -1.22
N MET A 14 8.40 2.80 -1.39
CA MET A 14 8.25 3.60 -2.61
C MET A 14 9.45 4.53 -2.82
N ARG A 15 9.90 5.18 -1.74
CA ARG A 15 11.03 6.10 -1.79
C ARG A 15 12.34 5.40 -2.13
N ALA A 16 12.56 4.17 -1.64
CA ALA A 16 13.69 3.35 -2.02
C ALA A 16 13.67 2.99 -3.51
N GLY A 17 12.49 2.69 -4.06
CA GLY A 17 12.31 2.45 -5.50
C GLY A 17 12.50 3.68 -6.38
N GLU A 18 12.05 4.87 -5.93
CA GLU A 18 12.23 6.14 -6.65
C GLU A 18 13.69 6.62 -6.69
N LEU A 19 14.47 6.32 -5.65
CA LEU A 19 15.89 6.70 -5.53
C LEU A 19 16.85 5.72 -6.21
N GLY A 20 16.34 4.67 -6.85
CA GLY A 20 17.14 3.62 -7.49
C GLY A 20 17.91 4.08 -8.73
N THR A 21 19.02 4.77 -8.54
CA THR A 21 20.04 5.06 -9.57
C THR A 21 21.36 4.29 -9.34
N GLY A 22 21.33 3.14 -8.64
CA GLY A 22 22.51 2.31 -8.34
C GLY A 22 22.12 0.98 -7.67
N GLU A 23 23.10 0.17 -7.24
CA GLU A 23 22.88 -1.06 -6.43
C GLU A 23 22.17 -0.71 -5.12
N VAL A 24 20.83 -0.76 -5.12
CA VAL A 24 20.02 -0.53 -3.93
C VAL A 24 19.96 -1.82 -3.13
N ALA A 25 20.36 -1.77 -1.86
CA ALA A 25 20.12 -2.87 -0.93
C ALA A 25 18.62 -3.24 -0.93
N PRO A 26 18.27 -4.54 -0.84
CA PRO A 26 16.86 -4.95 -0.82
C PRO A 26 16.12 -4.28 0.34
N PHE A 27 14.90 -3.80 0.08
CA PHE A 27 14.06 -3.19 1.11
C PHE A 27 13.68 -4.25 2.16
N GLU A 28 13.89 -3.94 3.45
CA GLU A 28 13.66 -4.87 4.55
C GLU A 28 12.42 -4.47 5.37
N ALA A 29 11.27 -5.09 5.09
CA ALA A 29 10.03 -4.90 5.85
C ALA A 29 10.13 -5.38 7.31
N ALA A 30 11.13 -6.20 7.65
CA ALA A 30 11.40 -6.68 9.01
C ALA A 30 11.78 -5.57 10.01
N ARG A 31 12.16 -4.38 9.52
CA ARG A 31 12.54 -3.24 10.37
C ARG A 31 11.35 -2.48 10.98
N TYR A 32 10.14 -2.82 10.54
CA TYR A 32 8.90 -2.19 10.99
C TYR A 32 8.13 -3.14 11.91
N ASP A 33 7.45 -2.56 12.90
CA ASP A 33 6.59 -3.30 13.84
C ASP A 33 5.23 -3.59 13.21
N LEU A 34 5.25 -4.45 12.19
CA LEU A 34 4.07 -4.92 11.47
C LEU A 34 3.55 -6.20 12.10
N THR A 35 2.23 -6.30 12.22
CA THR A 35 1.58 -7.60 12.45
C THR A 35 1.86 -8.56 11.30
N ASP A 36 1.72 -9.86 11.55
CA ASP A 36 1.87 -10.89 10.50
C ASP A 36 0.95 -10.62 9.30
N VAL A 37 -0.25 -10.08 9.55
CA VAL A 37 -1.23 -9.77 8.50
C VAL A 37 -0.77 -8.59 7.65
N GLU A 38 -0.27 -7.52 8.28
CA GLU A 38 0.26 -6.34 7.58
C GLU A 38 1.53 -6.67 6.79
N ARG A 39 2.44 -7.43 7.39
CA ARG A 39 3.66 -7.92 6.74
C ARG A 39 3.30 -8.73 5.50
N ARG A 40 2.40 -9.70 5.64
CA ARG A 40 1.97 -10.53 4.53
C ARG A 40 1.32 -9.71 3.42
N ALA A 41 0.45 -8.76 3.75
CA ALA A 41 -0.20 -7.91 2.75
C ALA A 41 0.77 -6.98 2.00
N PHE A 42 1.91 -6.65 2.62
CA PHE A 42 3.00 -5.91 1.98
C PHE A 42 3.89 -6.81 1.11
N GLU A 43 4.35 -7.94 1.64
CA GLU A 43 5.28 -8.86 0.98
C GLU A 43 4.63 -9.65 -0.16
N GLU A 44 3.37 -10.07 0.03
CA GLU A 44 2.46 -10.55 -1.01
C GLU A 44 1.51 -9.37 -1.31
N PRO A 45 1.71 -8.58 -2.38
CA PRO A 45 1.04 -7.28 -2.60
C PRO A 45 -0.51 -7.36 -2.68
N ASP A 46 -1.16 -7.56 -1.54
CA ASP A 46 -2.59 -7.72 -1.37
C ASP A 46 -3.20 -6.34 -1.17
N ILE A 47 -3.47 -5.70 -2.31
CA ILE A 47 -4.03 -4.35 -2.40
C ILE A 47 -5.37 -4.25 -1.66
N ALA A 48 -6.17 -5.32 -1.66
CA ALA A 48 -7.46 -5.37 -1.00
C ALA A 48 -7.30 -5.42 0.53
N ALA A 49 -6.33 -6.19 1.03
CA ALA A 49 -6.00 -6.22 2.45
C ALA A 49 -5.45 -4.87 2.93
N LEU A 50 -4.48 -4.28 2.21
CA LEU A 50 -3.92 -2.97 2.52
C LEU A 50 -4.99 -1.88 2.57
N TYR A 51 -5.94 -1.89 1.63
CA TYR A 51 -7.09 -0.98 1.64
C TYR A 51 -7.96 -1.15 2.88
N ARG A 52 -8.33 -2.40 3.23
CA ARG A 52 -9.16 -2.69 4.41
C ARG A 52 -8.47 -2.38 5.74
N MET A 53 -7.14 -2.48 5.77
CA MET A 53 -6.31 -2.08 6.92
C MET A 53 -6.26 -0.56 7.13
N GLY A 54 -6.80 0.22 6.19
CA GLY A 54 -6.81 1.68 6.27
C GLY A 54 -5.49 2.33 5.84
N LEU A 55 -4.72 1.66 4.96
CA LEU A 55 -3.57 2.31 4.32
C LEU A 55 -4.02 3.60 3.64
N HIS A 56 -3.25 4.68 3.83
CA HIS A 56 -3.63 5.99 3.31
C HIS A 56 -3.82 5.93 1.78
N PRO A 57 -4.91 6.49 1.21
CA PRO A 57 -5.24 6.28 -0.19
C PRO A 57 -4.17 6.77 -1.19
N VAL A 58 -3.41 7.82 -0.85
CA VAL A 58 -2.27 8.29 -1.66
C VAL A 58 -1.12 7.29 -1.67
N LEU A 59 -0.81 6.68 -0.52
CA LEU A 59 0.25 5.66 -0.42
C LEU A 59 -0.17 4.39 -1.14
N LEU A 60 -1.44 3.98 -1.02
CA LEU A 60 -1.98 2.85 -1.75
C LEU A 60 -1.83 3.02 -3.27
N ASN A 61 -2.13 4.21 -3.81
CA ASN A 61 -1.96 4.51 -5.23
C ASN A 61 -0.49 4.46 -5.66
N GLY A 62 0.41 5.05 -4.88
CA GLY A 62 1.85 4.98 -5.15
C GLY A 62 2.38 3.55 -5.10
N PHE A 63 1.96 2.77 -4.10
CA PHE A 63 2.35 1.37 -3.93
C PHE A 63 1.88 0.51 -5.10
N CYS A 64 0.62 0.67 -5.53
CA CYS A 64 0.08 -0.01 -6.71
C CYS A 64 0.95 0.24 -7.95
N ARG A 65 1.41 1.48 -8.16
CA ARG A 65 2.30 1.79 -9.29
C ARG A 65 3.67 1.13 -9.14
N ALA A 66 4.24 1.18 -7.94
CA ALA A 66 5.55 0.58 -7.64
C ALA A 66 5.56 -0.93 -7.84
N VAL A 67 4.46 -1.62 -7.53
CA VAL A 67 4.31 -3.08 -7.72
C VAL A 67 3.74 -3.48 -9.10
N GLY A 68 3.58 -2.52 -10.02
CA GLY A 68 3.23 -2.80 -11.42
C GLY A 68 1.74 -2.84 -11.77
N TYR A 69 0.85 -2.45 -10.85
CA TYR A 69 -0.58 -2.33 -11.16
C TYR A 69 -0.86 -1.10 -12.04
N THR A 70 -1.72 -1.29 -13.03
CA THR A 70 -2.30 -0.17 -13.78
C THR A 70 -3.30 0.58 -12.90
N ARG A 71 -3.48 1.87 -13.17
CA ARG A 71 -4.48 2.71 -12.48
C ARG A 71 -5.89 2.13 -12.59
N ASP A 72 -6.22 1.58 -13.75
CA ASP A 72 -7.53 0.96 -13.98
C ASP A 72 -7.68 -0.38 -13.25
N GLY A 73 -6.60 -1.19 -13.23
CA GLY A 73 -6.57 -2.51 -12.60
C GLY A 73 -6.86 -2.45 -11.10
N TYR A 74 -6.13 -1.63 -10.33
CA TYR A 74 -6.38 -1.56 -8.89
C TYR A 74 -7.71 -0.85 -8.57
N ARG A 75 -8.18 0.08 -9.42
CA ARG A 75 -9.48 0.73 -9.23
C ARG A 75 -10.62 -0.29 -9.31
N LYS A 76 -10.64 -1.14 -10.34
CA LYS A 76 -11.64 -2.21 -10.50
C LYS A 76 -11.61 -3.19 -9.33
N LEU A 77 -10.42 -3.47 -8.80
CA LEU A 77 -10.23 -4.32 -7.63
C LEU A 77 -10.82 -3.70 -6.35
N LEU A 78 -10.69 -2.38 -6.18
CA LEU A 78 -11.16 -1.66 -4.98
C LEU A 78 -12.62 -1.20 -5.06
N GLU A 79 -13.19 -1.04 -6.26
CA GLU A 79 -14.58 -0.62 -6.47
C GLU A 79 -15.60 -1.39 -5.61
N PRO A 80 -15.62 -2.74 -5.60
CA PRO A 80 -16.56 -3.49 -4.75
C PRO A 80 -16.27 -3.38 -3.25
N LEU A 81 -15.08 -2.91 -2.85
CA LEU A 81 -14.69 -2.75 -1.46
C LEU A 81 -15.05 -1.36 -0.91
N ALA A 82 -15.12 -0.37 -1.78
CA ALA A 82 -15.47 1.00 -1.43
C ALA A 82 -16.95 1.13 -0.99
N ASP A 83 -17.83 0.30 -1.53
CA ASP A 83 -19.26 0.30 -1.18
C ASP A 83 -19.55 -0.41 0.17
N ALA A 84 -18.60 -1.17 0.71
CA ALA A 84 -18.77 -1.96 1.93
C ALA A 84 -18.31 -1.26 3.22
N GLY A 85 -17.66 -0.09 3.13
CA GLY A 85 -17.07 0.62 4.26
C GLY A 85 -17.58 2.06 4.39
N THR A 86 -18.20 2.37 5.53
CA THR A 86 -18.60 3.72 5.94
C THR A 86 -17.48 4.75 5.74
N GLY A 87 -17.68 5.70 4.82
CA GLY A 87 -16.86 6.89 4.64
C GLY A 87 -16.60 7.19 3.17
N LYS A 88 -17.14 8.31 2.65
CA LYS A 88 -16.97 8.79 1.27
C LYS A 88 -15.54 8.55 0.75
N ALA A 89 -15.42 7.81 -0.35
CA ALA A 89 -14.16 7.68 -1.07
C ALA A 89 -13.66 9.08 -1.50
N PRO A 90 -12.44 9.53 -1.08
CA PRO A 90 -11.94 10.90 -1.28
C PRO A 90 -11.53 11.23 -2.73
N TRP A 91 -11.99 10.44 -3.71
CA TRP A 91 -11.63 10.55 -5.12
C TRP A 91 -12.84 10.89 -6.02
N ARG A 92 -14.02 11.04 -5.42
CA ARG A 92 -15.23 11.54 -6.08
C ARG A 92 -15.38 13.03 -5.76
N HIS A 93 -14.95 13.88 -6.69
CA HIS A 93 -15.40 15.26 -6.81
C HIS A 93 -16.33 15.35 -8.02
#